data_AF-A0A5J4S235-F1
#
_entry.id   AF-A0A5J4S235-F1
#
_cell.length_a   1.000
_cell.length_b   1.000
_cell.length_c   1.000
_cell.angle_alpha   90.00
_cell.angle_beta   90.00
_cell.angle_gamma   90.00
#
_symmetry.space_group_name_H-M   'P 1'
#
loop_
_entity.id
_entity.type
_entity.pdbx_description
1 polymer ?
#
loop_
_entity_poly.entity_id
_entity_poly.type
_entity_poly.pdbx_seq_one_letter_code
_entity_poly.pdbx_strand_id
1 'polypeptide(L)'
;MLINISLCLSDIPRDKIKQAANGKKYINICVASLREISQYGETHTVYVSQTKEEREASTPTIFIGAGKEFQPKPILTAENVDAMPVANSSDDLPY
;
A
#
# COMPACT_ATOMS: atom_id res chain seq x y z
N MET A 1 -6.89 10.37 2.50
CA MET A 1 -6.03 9.39 1.81
C MET A 1 -6.90 8.18 1.50
N LEU A 2 -7.12 7.89 0.21
CA LEU A 2 -7.89 6.73 -0.21
C LEU A 2 -6.91 5.70 -0.77
N ILE A 3 -6.99 4.45 -0.32
CA ILE A 3 -6.07 3.40 -0.76
C ILE A 3 -6.91 2.29 -1.37
N ASN A 4 -6.63 1.95 -2.62
CA ASN A 4 -7.21 0.77 -3.24
C ASN A 4 -6.28 -0.40 -2.95
N ILE A 5 -6.80 -1.44 -2.31
CA ILE A 5 -6.03 -2.60 -1.87
C ILE A 5 -6.62 -3.84 -2.53
N SER A 6 -5.77 -4.64 -3.15
CA SER A 6 -6.12 -5.98 -3.61
C SER A 6 -5.67 -7.00 -2.57
N LEU A 7 -6.57 -7.90 -2.17
CA LEU A 7 -6.30 -8.94 -1.18
C LEU A 7 -6.45 -10.33 -1.82
N CYS A 8 -5.47 -11.19 -1.61
CA CYS A 8 -5.53 -12.58 -2.03
C CYS A 8 -6.31 -13.39 -0.99
N LEU A 9 -7.50 -13.88 -1.37
CA LEU A 9 -8.34 -14.68 -0.49
C LEU A 9 -7.73 -16.07 -0.18
N SER A 10 -6.83 -16.56 -1.03
CA SER A 10 -6.18 -17.87 -0.87
C SER A 10 -5.10 -17.85 0.23
N ASP A 11 -4.41 -16.71 0.39
CA ASP A 11 -3.36 -16.53 1.39
C ASP A 11 -3.91 -16.18 2.78
N ILE A 12 -5.23 -15.98 2.91
CA ILE A 12 -5.85 -15.68 4.19
C ILE A 12 -5.96 -16.99 5.02
N PRO A 13 -5.22 -17.12 6.13
CA PRO A 13 -5.29 -18.29 6.98
C PRO A 13 -6.66 -18.35 7.67
N ARG A 14 -7.39 -19.44 7.45
CA ARG A 14 -8.75 -19.63 8.01
C ARG A 14 -8.73 -19.64 9.54
N ASP A 15 -7.62 -20.07 10.14
CA ASP A 15 -7.40 -20.10 11.60
C ASP A 15 -7.45 -18.70 12.25
N LYS A 16 -7.10 -17.66 11.51
CA LYS A 16 -7.13 -16.26 12.01
C LYS A 16 -8.51 -15.62 11.85
N ILE A 17 -9.43 -16.26 11.14
CA ILE A 17 -10.77 -15.74 10.89
C ILE A 17 -11.64 -16.01 12.11
N LYS A 18 -12.06 -14.94 12.78
CA LYS A 18 -13.00 -15.01 13.89
C LYS A 18 -14.43 -15.00 13.34
N GLN A 19 -15.19 -16.04 13.64
CA GLN A 19 -16.62 -16.06 13.37
C GLN A 19 -17.37 -15.47 14.56
N ALA A 20 -18.11 -14.39 14.34
CA ALA A 20 -18.96 -13.82 15.38
C ALA A 20 -20.31 -14.56 15.44
N ALA A 21 -21.02 -14.41 16.55
CA ALA A 21 -22.33 -15.02 16.77
C ALA A 21 -23.38 -14.65 15.70
N ASN A 22 -23.16 -13.55 14.99
CA ASN A 22 -23.99 -13.10 13.86
C ASN A 22 -23.69 -13.85 12.53
N GLY A 23 -22.85 -14.88 12.54
CA GLY A 23 -22.44 -15.66 11.37
C GLY A 23 -21.38 -14.98 10.49
N LYS A 24 -21.02 -13.72 10.75
CA LYS A 24 -20.03 -12.96 9.98
C LYS A 24 -18.61 -13.35 10.39
N LYS A 25 -17.72 -13.34 9.41
CA LYS A 25 -16.30 -13.66 9.55
C LYS A 25 -15.50 -12.37 9.57
N TYR A 26 -14.59 -12.25 10.53
CA TYR A 26 -13.74 -11.09 10.72
C TYR A 26 -12.28 -11.53 10.78
N ILE A 27 -11.41 -10.74 10.16
CA ILE A 27 -9.97 -10.91 10.28
C ILE A 27 -9.36 -9.54 10.58
N ASN A 28 -8.39 -9.53 11.49
CA ASN A 28 -7.60 -8.35 11.75
C ASN A 28 -6.42 -8.34 10.78
N ILE A 29 -6.28 -7.22 10.07
CA ILE A 29 -5.23 -6.97 9.10
C ILE A 29 -4.52 -5.67 9.48
N CYS A 30 -3.26 -5.57 9.11
CA CYS A 30 -2.44 -4.40 9.30
C CYS A 30 -1.95 -3.91 7.95
N VAL A 31 -1.97 -2.60 7.77
CA VAL A 31 -1.51 -1.93 6.54
C VAL A 31 -0.27 -1.13 6.89
N ALA A 32 0.84 -1.38 6.20
CA ALA A 32 2.04 -0.54 6.29
C ALA A 32 2.22 0.26 5.02
N SER A 33 2.56 1.54 5.17
CA SER A 33 3.09 2.36 4.09
C SER A 33 4.50 1.91 3.75
N LEU A 34 4.78 1.77 2.46
CA LEU A 34 6.12 1.54 1.95
C LEU A 34 6.88 2.86 1.93
N ARG A 35 8.18 2.81 2.22
CA ARG A 35 9.06 3.97 2.05
C ARG A 35 9.32 4.29 0.59
N GLU A 36 9.38 3.24 -0.23
CA GLU A 36 9.61 3.32 -1.67
C GLU A 36 8.45 2.64 -2.38
N ILE A 37 7.98 3.26 -3.47
CA ILE A 37 6.89 2.72 -4.27
C ILE A 37 7.35 1.38 -4.87
N SER A 38 6.49 0.36 -4.80
CA SER A 38 6.81 -0.95 -5.41
C SER A 38 6.98 -0.82 -6.92
N GLN A 39 7.61 -1.80 -7.55
CA GLN A 39 7.74 -1.90 -9.01
C GLN A 39 6.39 -1.80 -9.76
N TYR A 40 5.28 -2.11 -9.08
CA TYR A 40 3.92 -2.05 -9.62
C TYR A 40 3.16 -0.77 -9.27
N GLY A 41 3.83 0.20 -8.62
CA GLY A 41 3.20 1.46 -8.22
C GLY A 41 2.44 1.38 -6.90
N GLU A 42 2.63 0.34 -6.10
CA GLU A 42 1.96 0.17 -4.82
C GLU A 42 2.65 0.99 -3.75
N THR A 43 1.86 1.65 -2.91
CA THR A 43 2.36 2.52 -1.85
C THR A 43 2.18 1.89 -0.47
N HIS A 44 1.32 0.87 -0.36
CA HIS A 44 1.00 0.22 0.89
C HIS A 44 0.99 -1.30 0.74
N THR A 45 1.40 -1.99 1.79
CA THR A 45 1.35 -3.45 1.90
C THR A 45 0.40 -3.84 3.02
N VAL A 46 -0.20 -5.02 2.90
CA VAL A 46 -1.17 -5.53 3.86
C VAL A 46 -0.76 -6.92 4.33
N TYR A 47 -0.79 -7.10 5.64
CA TYR A 47 -0.46 -8.34 6.32
C TYR A 47 -1.51 -8.69 7.37
N VAL A 48 -1.63 -9.98 7.68
CA VAL A 48 -2.50 -10.44 8.76
C VAL A 48 -1.93 -9.99 10.10
N SER A 49 -2.79 -9.49 10.99
CA SER A 49 -2.37 -9.11 12.33
C SER A 49 -1.87 -10.34 13.10
N GLN A 50 -0.74 -10.19 13.76
CA GLN A 50 -0.21 -11.20 14.68
C GLN A 50 -0.79 -10.99 16.07
N THR A 51 -1.01 -12.09 16.81
CA THR A 51 -1.30 -11.99 18.24
C THR A 51 -0.04 -11.60 19.01
N LYS A 52 -0.19 -11.27 20.30
CA LYS A 52 0.97 -10.97 21.15
C LYS A 52 1.93 -12.15 21.20
N GLU A 53 1.41 -13.37 21.34
CA GLU A 53 2.24 -14.58 21.40
C GLU A 53 3.06 -14.81 20.11
N GLU A 54 2.46 -14.59 18.93
CA GLU A 54 3.17 -14.76 17.66
C GLU A 54 4.26 -13.71 17.46
N ARG A 55 4.02 -12.49 17.96
CA ARG A 55 5.02 -11.41 17.94
C ARG A 55 6.19 -11.73 18.88
N GLU A 56 5.92 -12.29 20.06
CA GLU A 56 6.94 -12.75 21.00
C GLU A 56 7.72 -13.95 20.44
N ALA A 57 7.05 -14.81 19.68
CA ALA A 57 7.66 -15.94 18.97
C ALA A 57 8.40 -15.55 17.67
N SER A 58 8.46 -14.26 17.31
CA SER A 58 9.06 -13.78 16.05
C SER A 58 8.50 -14.48 14.79
N THR A 59 7.23 -14.85 14.83
CA THR A 59 6.56 -15.49 13.69
C THR A 59 6.55 -14.51 12.51
N PRO A 60 6.77 -14.96 11.26
CA PRO A 60 6.71 -14.09 10.09
C PRO A 60 5.30 -13.52 9.89
N THR A 61 5.21 -12.28 9.39
CA THR A 61 3.93 -11.68 9.00
C THR A 61 3.43 -12.33 7.72
N ILE A 62 2.16 -12.71 7.69
CA ILE A 62 1.55 -13.29 6.50
C ILE A 62 1.09 -12.13 5.61
N PHE A 63 1.79 -11.93 4.51
CA PHE A 63 1.42 -10.97 3.49
C PHE A 63 0.18 -11.48 2.73
N ILE A 64 -0.84 -10.64 2.60
CA ILE A 64 -2.11 -11.01 1.94
C ILE A 64 -2.43 -10.10 0.77
N GLY A 65 -1.59 -9.12 0.47
CA GLY A 65 -1.77 -8.24 -0.66
C GLY A 65 -1.20 -6.84 -0.45
N ALA A 66 -1.37 -6.01 -1.46
CA ALA A 66 -0.86 -4.65 -1.48
C ALA A 66 -1.83 -3.72 -2.20
N GLY A 67 -1.58 -2.44 -2.05
CA GLY A 67 -2.48 -1.41 -2.52
C GLY A 67 -1.76 -0.15 -2.94
N LYS A 68 -2.46 0.59 -3.79
CA LYS A 68 -2.03 1.89 -4.30
C LYS A 68 -2.91 2.98 -3.73
N GLU A 69 -2.25 4.04 -3.27
CA GLU A 69 -2.94 5.27 -2.92
C GLU A 69 -3.57 5.90 -4.16
N PHE A 70 -4.88 6.11 -4.09
CA PHE A 70 -5.61 6.89 -5.07
C PHE A 70 -5.39 8.36 -4.76
N GLN A 71 -4.45 8.96 -5.48
CA GLN A 71 -4.30 10.40 -5.53
C GLN A 71 -5.21 10.93 -6.64
N PRO A 72 -6.23 11.75 -6.35
CA PRO A 72 -6.89 12.50 -7.40
C PRO A 72 -5.82 13.38 -8.03
N LYS A 73 -5.54 13.17 -9.33
CA LYS A 73 -4.66 14.06 -10.07
C LYS A 73 -5.23 15.47 -9.88
N PRO A 74 -4.43 16.48 -9.49
CA PRO A 74 -4.88 17.85 -9.62
C PRO A 74 -5.30 18.01 -11.07
N ILE A 75 -6.54 18.42 -11.30
CA ILE A 75 -6.99 18.81 -12.62
C ILE A 75 -6.06 19.96 -13.01
N LEU A 76 -5.19 19.72 -13.99
CA LEU A 76 -4.34 20.77 -14.55
C LEU A 76 -5.28 21.74 -15.26
N THR A 77 -5.72 22.81 -14.58
CA THR A 77 -6.19 24.00 -15.26
C THR A 77 -4.97 24.79 -15.72
N ALA A 78 -5.09 25.48 -16.85
CA ALA A 78 -4.02 26.24 -17.50
C ALA A 78 -3.39 27.36 -16.63
N GLU A 79 -3.84 27.53 -15.38
CA GLU A 79 -3.40 28.54 -14.43
C GLU A 79 -2.18 28.10 -13.60
N ASN A 80 -1.84 26.80 -13.57
CA ASN A 80 -0.80 26.26 -12.67
C ASN A 80 0.55 25.95 -13.37
N VAL A 81 0.79 26.48 -14.56
CA VAL A 81 2.02 26.20 -15.34
C VAL A 81 3.28 26.89 -14.77
N ASP A 82 3.11 27.86 -13.87
CA ASP A 82 4.20 28.69 -13.34
C ASP A 82 5.02 28.03 -12.20
N ALA A 83 4.58 26.88 -11.68
CA ALA A 83 5.19 26.25 -10.50
C ALA A 83 6.14 25.07 -10.81
N MET A 84 6.65 24.95 -12.05
CA MET A 84 7.66 23.94 -12.37
C MET A 84 9.08 24.50 -12.15
N PRO A 85 10.01 23.74 -11.55
CA PRO A 85 11.43 24.10 -11.57
C PRO A 85 11.92 24.07 -13.02
N VAL A 86 12.58 25.16 -13.42
CA VAL A 86 13.15 25.34 -14.77
C VAL A 86 14.12 24.19 -15.04
N ALA A 87 13.90 23.46 -16.12
CA ALA A 87 14.87 22.47 -16.60
C ALA A 87 16.17 23.20 -16.95
N ASN A 88 17.25 22.90 -16.23
CA ASN A 88 18.59 23.35 -16.60
C ASN A 88 18.96 22.69 -17.94
N SER A 89 18.79 23.43 -19.02
CA SER A 89 19.38 23.11 -20.32
C SER A 89 20.85 23.49 -20.31
N SER A 90 21.69 22.71 -19.63
CA SER A 90 23.13 22.70 -19.91
C SER A 90 23.36 21.73 -21.06
N ASP A 91 23.25 22.28 -22.26
CA ASP A 91 23.69 21.75 -23.53
C ASP A 91 25.21 21.52 -23.47
N ASP A 92 25.63 20.28 -23.22
CA ASP A 92 27.04 19.89 -23.21
C ASP A 92 27.23 18.61 -24.05
N LEU A 93 26.95 18.74 -25.35
CA LEU A 93 27.34 17.78 -26.37
C LEU A 93 28.63 18.29 -27.03
N PRO A 94 29.77 17.58 -26.89
CA PRO A 94 31.02 17.99 -27.52
C PRO A 94 30.97 17.75 -29.04
N TYR A 95 31.37 18.76 -29.82
CA TYR A 95 31.58 18.71 -31.27
C TYR A 95 32.77 17.81 -31.65
#